data_AF-A0A2S4WD29-F1
#
_entry.id   AF-A0A2S4WD29-F1
#
_cell.length_a   1.000
_cell.length_b   1.000
_cell.length_c   1.000
_cell.angle_alpha   90.00
_cell.angle_beta   90.00
_cell.angle_gamma   90.00
#
_symmetry.space_group_name_H-M   'P 1'
#
loop_
_entity.id
_entity.type
_entity.pdbx_description
1 polymer ?
#
loop_
_entity_poly.entity_id
_entity_poly.type
_entity_poly.pdbx_seq_one_letter_code
_entity_poly.pdbx_strand_id
1 'polypeptide(L)'
;MYIQHVFNPIGDGNCGFHCVAKGVGYKEDGEKQENKNCPFKVAGQNGKQPQVLANLYTRPVVFLSLIACNTFLPLRMEPHKLSNTAPLLWIHVNGNHWVLATVEAINGVKV
;
A
#
# COMPACT_ATOMS: atom_id res chain seq x y z
N MET A 1 -13.25 -11.51 3.33
CA MET A 1 -12.09 -10.70 3.72
C MET A 1 -12.56 -9.69 4.77
N TYR A 2 -11.85 -9.53 5.88
CA TYR A 2 -12.17 -8.52 6.89
C TYR A 2 -10.91 -7.75 7.31
N ILE A 3 -11.07 -6.50 7.75
CA ILE A 3 -9.96 -5.69 8.26
C ILE A 3 -9.58 -6.23 9.64
N GLN A 4 -8.32 -6.61 9.80
CA GLN A 4 -7.79 -7.17 11.04
C GLN A 4 -7.10 -6.09 11.88
N HIS A 5 -6.23 -5.30 11.24
CA HIS A 5 -5.52 -4.20 11.88
C HIS A 5 -5.49 -2.97 10.97
N VAL A 6 -5.43 -1.80 11.59
CA VAL A 6 -5.24 -0.52 10.91
C VAL A 6 -3.96 0.11 11.45
N PHE A 7 -2.98 0.31 10.57
CA PHE A 7 -1.81 1.11 10.82
C PHE A 7 -2.13 2.58 10.51
N ASN A 8 -2.03 3.42 11.55
CA ASN A 8 -2.28 4.84 11.48
C ASN A 8 -0.95 5.62 11.55
N PRO A 9 -0.40 6.09 10.42
CA PRO A 9 0.85 6.84 10.40
C PRO A 9 0.68 8.26 10.95
N ILE A 10 1.81 8.93 11.21
CA ILE A 10 1.85 10.35 11.56
C ILE A 10 1.27 11.19 10.41
N GLY A 11 0.48 12.22 10.74
CA GLY A 11 -0.15 13.15 9.79
C GLY A 11 0.77 14.31 9.40
N ASP A 12 1.92 14.02 8.79
CA ASP A 12 2.93 15.01 8.35
C ASP A 12 2.81 15.37 6.86
N GLY A 13 1.72 14.98 6.20
CA GLY A 13 1.54 15.06 4.75
C GLY A 13 2.18 13.90 3.97
N ASN A 14 2.94 13.02 4.62
CA ASN A 14 3.55 11.82 4.02
C ASN A 14 2.84 10.52 4.43
N CYS A 15 1.67 10.57 5.05
CA CYS A 15 0.93 9.42 5.56
C CYS A 15 0.72 8.31 4.51
N GLY A 16 0.48 8.67 3.24
CA GLY A 16 0.42 7.71 2.13
C GLY A 16 1.74 6.96 1.92
N PHE A 17 2.89 7.62 1.99
CA PHE A 17 4.21 6.99 1.88
C PHE A 17 4.50 6.06 3.05
N HIS A 18 4.14 6.46 4.26
CA HIS A 18 4.24 5.62 5.45
C HIS A 18 3.41 4.34 5.31
N CYS A 19 2.20 4.43 4.76
CA CYS A 19 1.36 3.27 4.46
C CYS A 19 2.04 2.31 3.48
N VAL A 20 2.69 2.81 2.43
CA VAL A 20 3.36 1.94 1.46
C VAL A 20 4.57 1.26 2.09
N ALA A 21 5.41 2.03 2.79
CA ALA A 21 6.61 1.52 3.45
C ALA A 21 6.27 0.39 4.44
N LYS A 22 5.26 0.61 5.29
CA LYS A 22 4.77 -0.40 6.22
C LYS A 22 4.22 -1.63 5.50
N GLY A 23 3.40 -1.42 4.46
CA GLY A 23 2.73 -2.49 3.73
C GLY A 23 3.69 -3.43 2.99
N VAL A 24 4.88 -2.95 2.62
CA VAL A 24 5.92 -3.76 1.95
C VAL A 24 6.97 -4.31 2.93
N GLY A 25 6.87 -3.99 4.23
CA GLY A 25 7.69 -4.58 5.28
C GLY A 25 8.85 -3.72 5.79
N TYR A 26 8.93 -2.42 5.45
CA TYR A 26 9.88 -1.52 6.13
C TYR A 26 9.48 -1.31 7.59
N LYS A 27 10.46 -1.26 8.47
CA LYS A 27 10.27 -0.95 9.89
C LYS A 27 10.06 0.57 10.07
N GLU A 28 9.29 0.95 11.08
CA GLU A 28 8.87 2.34 11.34
C GLU A 28 9.98 3.21 11.95
N ASP A 29 11.07 2.59 12.42
CA ASP A 29 12.20 3.19 13.14
C ASP A 29 13.23 3.87 12.24
N GLY A 30 12.77 4.52 11.16
CA GLY A 30 13.50 5.62 10.55
C GLY A 30 14.92 5.32 10.07
N GLU A 31 15.26 4.07 9.76
CA GLU A 31 16.48 3.79 9.01
C GLU A 31 16.25 4.27 7.57
N LYS A 32 16.52 5.56 7.38
CA LYS A 32 16.68 6.20 6.09
C LYS A 32 17.73 5.40 5.33
N GLN A 33 17.30 4.47 4.49
CA GLN A 33 18.13 4.18 3.34
C GLN A 33 18.07 5.45 2.50
N GLU A 34 19.11 6.28 2.61
CA GLU A 34 19.43 7.36 1.68
C GLU A 34 19.77 6.76 0.31
N ASN A 35 18.91 5.88 -0.20
CA ASN A 35 18.97 5.48 -1.58
C ASN A 35 18.29 6.61 -2.36
N LYS A 36 19.10 7.45 -2.99
CA LYS A 36 18.68 8.57 -3.85
C LYS A 36 17.87 8.11 -5.09
N ASN A 37 17.51 6.82 -5.14
CA ASN A 37 16.61 6.22 -6.12
C ASN A 37 15.41 5.48 -5.48
N CYS A 38 14.92 5.91 -4.30
CA CYS A 38 13.68 5.36 -3.73
C CYS A 38 12.52 5.50 -4.75
N PRO A 39 11.99 4.39 -5.32
CA PRO A 39 10.93 4.46 -6.33
C PRO A 39 9.67 5.16 -5.80
N PHE A 40 9.52 5.21 -4.47
CA PHE A 40 8.48 5.94 -3.75
C PHE A 40 8.46 7.45 -4.02
N LYS A 41 9.62 8.12 -4.06
CA LYS A 41 9.68 9.58 -4.24
C LYS A 41 9.28 9.98 -5.66
N VAL A 42 9.50 9.09 -6.62
CA VAL A 42 9.10 9.25 -8.03
C VAL A 42 7.60 8.98 -8.22
N ALA A 43 7.04 7.98 -7.52
CA ALA A 43 5.64 7.58 -7.67
C ALA A 43 4.62 8.57 -7.05
N GLY A 44 5.01 9.28 -5.98
CA GLY A 44 4.08 10.17 -5.26
C GLY A 44 4.01 11.61 -5.78
N GLN A 45 4.91 12.04 -6.67
CA GLN A 45 4.97 13.44 -7.11
C GLN A 45 3.98 13.82 -8.21
N ASN A 46 3.32 12.87 -8.90
CA ASN A 46 2.60 13.18 -10.14
C ASN A 46 1.24 12.50 -10.33
N GLY A 47 0.51 12.13 -9.27
CA GLY A 47 -0.88 11.65 -9.39
C GLY A 47 -1.11 10.49 -10.36
N LYS A 48 -0.03 9.80 -10.76
CA LYS A 48 0.03 8.77 -11.78
C LYS A 48 1.03 7.72 -11.30
N GLN A 49 0.66 6.48 -11.04
CA GLN A 49 -0.63 5.82 -11.05
C GLN A 49 -0.51 4.73 -9.98
N PRO A 50 -1.50 4.52 -9.11
CA PRO A 50 -1.62 3.32 -8.29
C PRO A 50 -1.32 1.99 -9.01
N GLN A 51 -1.54 1.97 -10.33
CA GLN A 51 -1.16 0.89 -11.23
C GLN A 51 0.35 0.57 -11.23
N VAL A 52 1.21 1.58 -11.12
CA VAL A 52 2.67 1.40 -11.01
C VAL A 52 3.01 0.70 -9.70
N LEU A 53 2.35 1.06 -8.59
CA LEU A 53 2.56 0.40 -7.29
C LEU A 53 2.06 -1.04 -7.33
N ALA A 54 0.89 -1.29 -7.92
CA ALA A 54 0.35 -2.64 -8.07
C ALA A 54 1.30 -3.54 -8.86
N ASN A 55 1.85 -3.03 -9.96
CA ASN A 55 2.84 -3.73 -10.78
C ASN A 55 4.17 -3.93 -10.03
N LEU A 56 4.68 -2.90 -9.34
CA LEU A 56 5.98 -2.92 -8.67
C LEU A 56 6.02 -3.92 -7.52
N TYR A 57 4.95 -3.98 -6.73
CA TYR A 57 4.86 -4.90 -5.59
C TYR A 57 4.22 -6.23 -5.95
N THR A 58 3.77 -6.42 -7.20
CA THR A 58 3.05 -7.60 -7.67
C THR A 58 1.88 -7.94 -6.74
N ARG A 59 1.16 -6.91 -6.26
CA ARG A 59 0.09 -7.03 -5.27
C ARG A 59 -1.06 -6.10 -5.65
N PRO A 60 -2.32 -6.48 -5.44
CA PRO A 60 -3.43 -5.56 -5.62
C PRO A 60 -3.28 -4.34 -4.69
N VAL A 61 -3.55 -3.14 -5.22
CA VAL A 61 -3.66 -1.91 -4.42
C VAL A 61 -5.11 -1.47 -4.42
N VAL A 62 -5.69 -1.33 -3.24
CA VAL A 62 -7.10 -0.98 -3.05
C VAL A 62 -7.19 0.34 -2.30
N PHE A 63 -7.92 1.30 -2.87
CA PHE A 63 -8.25 2.59 -2.26
C PHE A 63 -9.69 2.55 -1.82
N LEU A 64 -9.93 2.80 -0.53
CA LEU A 64 -11.24 3.02 0.03
C LEU A 64 -11.34 4.46 0.53
N SER A 65 -12.42 5.12 0.15
CA SER A 65 -12.77 6.47 0.62
C SER A 65 -14.28 6.60 0.56
N LEU A 66 -14.83 7.56 1.32
CA LEU A 66 -16.25 7.90 1.26
C LEU A 66 -16.67 8.50 -0.10
N ILE A 67 -15.71 9.01 -0.87
CA ILE A 67 -15.98 9.70 -2.16
C ILE A 67 -15.82 8.76 -3.34
N ALA A 68 -14.79 7.91 -3.33
CA ALA A 68 -14.49 6.99 -4.44
C ALA A 68 -13.67 5.80 -3.94
N CYS A 69 -13.90 4.63 -4.54
CA CYS A 69 -13.10 3.44 -4.31
C CYS A 69 -12.49 2.97 -5.61
N ASN A 70 -11.22 2.55 -5.59
CA ASN A 70 -10.51 2.08 -6.79
C ASN A 70 -9.64 0.87 -6.44
N THR A 71 -9.56 -0.10 -7.34
CA THR A 71 -8.67 -1.26 -7.21
C THR A 71 -7.78 -1.36 -8.44
N PHE A 72 -6.48 -1.56 -8.20
CA PHE A 72 -5.47 -1.68 -9.24
C PHE A 72 -4.80 -3.05 -9.10
N LEU A 73 -4.90 -3.86 -10.17
CA LEU A 73 -4.35 -5.21 -10.21
C LEU A 73 -3.00 -5.19 -10.94
N PRO A 74 -2.01 -6.00 -10.51
CA PRO A 74 -0.75 -6.12 -11.25
C PRO A 74 -1.01 -6.63 -12.67
N LEU A 75 -0.48 -5.91 -13.67
CA LEU A 75 -0.58 -6.25 -15.10
C LEU A 75 0.53 -7.20 -15.57
N ARG A 76 1.62 -7.32 -14.81
CA ARG A 76 2.71 -8.26 -15.07
C ARG A 76 2.98 -9.01 -13.77
N MET A 77 2.95 -10.33 -13.87
CA MET A 77 3.19 -11.24 -12.76
C MET A 77 4.54 -11.90 -13.02
N GLU A 78 5.59 -11.43 -12.36
CA GLU A 78 6.90 -12.10 -12.44
C GLU A 78 6.80 -13.51 -11.86
N PRO A 79 7.47 -14.53 -12.44
CA PRO A 79 7.41 -15.90 -11.93
C PRO A 79 8.15 -15.97 -10.59
N HIS A 80 7.38 -15.95 -9.50
CA HIS A 80 7.77 -16.27 -8.12
C HIS A 80 8.85 -15.41 -7.42
N LYS A 81 8.45 -14.73 -6.32
CA LYS A 81 9.27 -14.56 -5.09
C LYS A 81 8.57 -13.87 -3.88
N LEU A 82 7.25 -13.80 -3.79
CA LEU A 82 6.58 -13.19 -2.63
C LEU A 82 5.63 -14.17 -1.95
N SER A 83 5.90 -14.50 -0.68
CA SER A 83 5.02 -15.30 0.18
C SER A 83 3.76 -14.56 0.64
N ASN A 84 3.70 -13.24 0.38
CA ASN A 84 2.62 -12.36 0.79
C ASN A 84 1.90 -11.79 -0.44
N THR A 85 0.75 -12.39 -0.76
CA THR A 85 -0.18 -11.98 -1.82
C THR A 85 -1.27 -11.03 -1.31
N ALA A 86 -1.28 -10.69 -0.01
CA ALA A 86 -2.34 -9.86 0.56
C ALA A 86 -2.38 -8.48 -0.12
N PRO A 87 -3.57 -7.90 -0.38
CA PRO A 87 -3.65 -6.57 -0.99
C PRO A 87 -3.06 -5.48 -0.07
N LEU A 88 -2.61 -4.39 -0.67
CA LEU A 88 -2.31 -3.14 0.04
C LEU A 88 -3.59 -2.31 0.11
N LEU A 89 -4.24 -2.27 1.27
CA LEU A 89 -5.51 -1.56 1.46
C LEU A 89 -5.26 -0.18 2.09
N TRP A 90 -5.51 0.88 1.33
CA TRP A 90 -5.42 2.26 1.80
C TRP A 90 -6.80 2.83 2.04
N ILE A 91 -6.99 3.44 3.20
CA ILE A 91 -8.24 4.04 3.59
C ILE A 91 -8.00 5.54 3.76
N HIS A 92 -8.78 6.35 3.04
CA HIS A 92 -8.79 7.79 3.19
C HIS A 92 -9.72 8.16 4.35
N VAL A 93 -9.19 8.87 5.33
CA VAL A 93 -9.89 9.28 6.54
C VAL A 93 -9.82 10.82 6.65
N ASN A 94 -10.93 11.43 7.07
CA ASN A 94 -11.05 12.87 7.34
C ASN A 94 -10.66 13.82 6.19
N GLY A 95 -10.62 13.32 4.96
CA GLY A 95 -10.37 14.14 3.77
C GLY A 95 -8.90 14.50 3.51
N ASN A 96 -7.97 14.13 4.40
CA ASN A 96 -6.55 14.47 4.26
C ASN A 96 -5.58 13.41 4.81
N HIS A 97 -6.06 12.32 5.40
CA HIS A 97 -5.21 11.33 6.05
C HIS A 97 -5.37 9.94 5.44
N TRP A 98 -4.26 9.22 5.31
CA TRP A 98 -4.24 7.86 4.76
C TRP A 98 -3.80 6.88 5.84
N VAL A 99 -4.54 5.79 5.99
CA VAL A 99 -4.20 4.67 6.88
C VAL A 99 -4.10 3.37 6.08
N LEU A 100 -3.24 2.46 6.53
CA LEU A 100 -3.05 1.15 5.91
C LEU A 100 -3.82 0.11 6.70
N ALA A 101 -4.71 -0.63 6.04
CA ALA A 101 -5.38 -1.77 6.64
C ALA A 101 -4.73 -3.09 6.22
N THR A 102 -4.52 -3.98 7.18
CA THR A 102 -4.22 -5.39 6.90
C THR A 102 -5.53 -6.18 6.92
N VAL A 103 -5.61 -7.14 6.02
CA VAL A 103 -6.84 -7.90 5.78
C VAL A 103 -6.55 -9.39 5.82
N GLU A 104 -7.53 -10.13 6.33
CA GLU A 104 -7.48 -11.58 6.39
C GLU A 104 -8.63 -12.18 5.58
N ALA A 105 -8.37 -13.34 4.95
CA ALA A 105 -9.40 -14.10 4.27
C ALA A 105 -10.36 -14.71 5.30
N ILE A 106 -11.66 -14.70 4.99
CA ILE A 106 -12.64 -15.45 5.79
C ILE A 106 -12.46 -16.92 5.37
N ASN A 107 -12.17 -17.80 6.32
CA ASN A 107 -11.95 -19.25 6.17
C ASN A 107 -10.59 -19.69 5.58
N GLY A 108 -9.53 -18.87 5.65
CA GLY A 108 -8.17 -19.32 5.34
C GLY A 108 -7.90 -19.67 3.86
N VAL A 109 -8.86 -19.47 2.96
CA VAL A 109 -8.64 -19.66 1.52
C VAL A 109 -7.81 -18.48 1.01
N LYS A 110 -6.50 -18.73 0.87
CA LYS A 110 -5.60 -17.92 0.02
C LYS A 110 -5.78 -18.46 -1.40
N VAL A 111 -6.48 -17.70 -2.25
CA VAL A 111 -6.51 -17.95 -3.70
C VAL A 111 -5.22 -17.39 -4.32
#